data_AF-X1G9S2-F1
#
_entry.id   AF-X1G9S2-F1
#
_cell.length_a   1.000
_cell.length_b   1.000
_cell.length_c   1.000
_cell.angle_alpha   90.00
_cell.angle_beta   90.00
_cell.angle_gamma   90.00
#
_symmetry.space_group_name_H-M   'P 1'
#
loop_
_entity.id
_entity.type
_entity.pdbx_description
1 polymer ?
#
loop_
_entity_poly.entity_id
_entity_poly.type
_entity_poly.pdbx_seq_one_letter_code
_entity_poly.pdbx_strand_id
1 'polypeptide(L)'
;MICLFFAAVVWGLNYFYKSEYFKVKNIDIQNNTHYKDEEVKVLIPKVIGVNIFEINKKKVEETIARELNWVKEAELRKIFPDKVIIKLDERKPYLKIVYKDKYFLIDSEGVVLDKIEKEDLDEYKDLILVRNVVN
;
A
#
# COMPACT_ATOMS: atom_id res chain seq x y z
N MET A 1 1.41 -3.43 -49.77
CA MET A 1 0.08 -3.12 -49.17
C MET A 1 -0.03 -3.64 -47.73
N ILE A 2 0.28 -4.92 -47.47
CA ILE A 2 0.24 -5.52 -46.13
C ILE A 2 1.17 -4.82 -45.12
N CYS A 3 2.42 -4.51 -45.50
CA CYS A 3 3.36 -3.83 -44.58
C CYS A 3 2.90 -2.41 -44.18
N LEU A 4 2.26 -1.67 -45.10
CA LEU A 4 1.72 -0.33 -44.82
C LEU A 4 0.54 -0.42 -43.84
N PHE A 5 -0.30 -1.45 -43.99
CA PHE A 5 -1.38 -1.72 -43.04
C PHE A 5 -0.84 -2.01 -41.63
N PHE A 6 0.15 -2.91 -41.50
CA PHE A 6 0.77 -3.18 -40.19
C PHE A 6 1.46 -1.96 -39.59
N ALA A 7 2.17 -1.17 -40.40
CA ALA A 7 2.78 0.07 -39.93
C ALA A 7 1.74 1.06 -39.40
N ALA A 8 0.61 1.23 -40.11
CA ALA A 8 -0.48 2.09 -39.68
C ALA A 8 -1.14 1.60 -38.38
N VAL A 9 -1.33 0.29 -38.23
CA VAL A 9 -1.87 -0.31 -36.99
C VAL A 9 -0.93 -0.06 -35.81
N VAL A 10 0.37 -0.30 -35.97
CA VAL A 10 1.37 -0.05 -34.91
C VAL A 10 1.39 1.42 -34.50
N TRP A 11 1.33 2.33 -35.48
CA TRP A 11 1.31 3.77 -35.22
C TRP A 11 0.04 4.20 -34.48
N GLY A 12 -1.13 3.70 -34.91
CA GLY A 12 -2.41 3.97 -34.27
C GLY A 12 -2.47 3.45 -32.82
N LEU A 13 -2.00 2.22 -32.58
CA LEU A 13 -1.91 1.66 -31.24
C LEU A 13 -0.97 2.46 -30.34
N ASN A 14 0.18 2.90 -30.85
CA ASN A 14 1.13 3.71 -30.10
C ASN A 14 0.56 5.10 -29.75
N TYR A 15 -0.18 5.71 -30.68
CA TYR A 15 -0.88 6.97 -30.41
C TYR A 15 -1.95 6.80 -29.33
N PHE A 16 -2.76 5.75 -29.42
CA PHE A 16 -3.80 5.44 -28.43
C PHE A 16 -3.20 5.12 -27.06
N TYR A 17 -2.10 4.35 -27.03
CA TYR A 17 -1.36 4.04 -25.82
C TYR A 17 -0.86 5.31 -25.12
N LYS A 18 -0.33 6.29 -25.86
CA LYS A 18 0.18 7.56 -25.29
C LYS A 18 -0.90 8.59 -24.96
N SER A 19 -2.17 8.27 -25.15
CA SER A 19 -3.25 9.22 -24.91
C SER A 19 -3.50 9.48 -23.42
N GLU A 20 -4.02 10.67 -23.10
CA GLU A 20 -4.47 11.03 -21.75
C GLU A 20 -5.60 10.12 -21.22
N TYR A 21 -6.25 9.35 -22.10
CA TYR A 21 -7.38 8.48 -21.77
C TYR A 21 -6.98 7.36 -20.79
N PHE A 22 -5.73 6.87 -20.87
CA PHE A 22 -5.20 5.81 -20.01
C PHE A 22 -4.40 6.31 -18.82
N LYS A 23 -4.29 7.63 -18.64
CA LYS A 23 -3.62 8.17 -17.45
C LYS A 23 -4.52 7.99 -16.26
N VAL A 24 -3.96 7.50 -15.16
CA VAL A 24 -4.71 7.30 -13.92
C VAL A 24 -5.18 8.63 -13.37
N LYS A 25 -6.48 8.75 -13.13
CA LYS A 25 -7.13 9.94 -12.55
C LYS A 25 -7.59 9.71 -11.13
N ASN A 26 -7.94 8.47 -10.80
CA ASN A 26 -8.53 8.11 -9.52
C ASN A 26 -7.77 6.96 -8.86
N ILE A 27 -7.44 7.14 -7.59
CA ILE A 27 -6.91 6.10 -6.71
C ILE A 27 -7.90 5.92 -5.57
N ASP A 28 -8.36 4.70 -5.40
CA ASP A 28 -9.33 4.29 -4.38
C ASP A 28 -8.62 3.35 -3.41
N ILE A 29 -8.54 3.73 -2.14
CA ILE A 29 -7.91 2.95 -1.08
C ILE A 29 -9.02 2.19 -0.35
N GLN A 30 -8.80 0.90 -0.11
CA GLN A 30 -9.78 0.03 0.52
C GLN A 30 -9.15 -0.72 1.69
N ASN A 31 -9.98 -0.99 2.70
CA ASN A 31 -9.62 -1.70 3.93
C ASN A 31 -8.51 -1.02 4.76
N ASN A 32 -8.32 0.28 4.58
CA ASN A 32 -7.47 1.09 5.43
C ASN A 32 -8.26 1.50 6.70
N THR A 33 -8.00 0.82 7.81
CA THR A 33 -8.64 1.12 9.10
C THR A 33 -7.73 1.95 10.00
N HIS A 34 -6.42 1.71 9.92
CA HIS A 34 -5.42 2.45 10.66
C HIS A 34 -4.95 3.71 9.92
N TYR A 35 -4.76 3.62 8.60
CA TYR A 35 -4.28 4.74 7.78
C TYR A 35 -5.40 5.49 7.06
N LYS A 36 -5.23 6.81 6.90
CA LYS A 36 -6.06 7.59 6.00
C LYS A 36 -5.62 7.41 4.54
N ASP A 37 -6.56 7.62 3.63
CA ASP A 37 -6.34 7.61 2.19
C ASP A 37 -5.13 8.44 1.76
N GLU A 38 -4.99 9.64 2.32
CA GLU A 38 -3.95 10.60 1.98
C GLU A 38 -2.56 10.08 2.38
N GLU A 39 -2.45 9.40 3.53
CA GLU A 39 -1.20 8.84 4.03
C GLU A 39 -0.66 7.76 3.08
N VAL A 40 -1.56 6.90 2.58
CA VAL A 40 -1.21 5.88 1.58
C VAL A 40 -0.86 6.53 0.23
N LYS A 41 -1.65 7.52 -0.21
CA LYS A 41 -1.44 8.21 -1.51
C LYS A 41 -0.11 8.97 -1.57
N VAL A 42 0.37 9.53 -0.46
CA VAL A 42 1.66 10.23 -0.39
C VAL A 42 2.86 9.32 -0.68
N LEU A 43 2.74 8.01 -0.43
CA LEU A 43 3.80 7.03 -0.75
C LEU A 43 3.92 6.74 -2.25
N ILE A 44 2.88 7.05 -3.02
CA ILE A 44 2.74 6.68 -4.44
C ILE A 44 2.44 7.89 -5.34
N PRO A 45 3.17 9.03 -5.19
CA PRO A 45 2.80 10.28 -5.85
C PRO A 45 2.88 10.20 -7.38
N LYS A 46 3.61 9.20 -7.91
CA LYS A 46 3.80 8.96 -9.33
C LYS A 46 2.69 8.10 -9.96
N VAL A 47 1.71 7.62 -9.22
CA VAL A 47 0.64 6.79 -9.80
C VAL A 47 -0.38 7.64 -10.54
N ILE A 48 -0.77 8.79 -9.98
CA ILE A 48 -1.67 9.73 -10.66
C ILE A 48 -0.97 10.34 -11.88
N GLY A 49 -1.68 10.44 -13.00
CA GLY A 49 -1.19 11.03 -14.25
C GLY A 49 -0.24 10.13 -15.05
N VAL A 50 0.15 8.97 -14.53
CA VAL A 50 0.90 7.96 -15.28
C VAL A 50 -0.05 7.03 -16.02
N ASN A 51 0.41 6.55 -17.18
CA ASN A 51 -0.31 5.58 -17.96
C ASN A 51 -0.54 4.29 -17.15
N ILE A 52 -1.79 3.86 -17.02
CA ILE A 52 -2.19 2.68 -16.25
C ILE A 52 -1.47 1.41 -16.69
N PHE A 53 -1.10 1.29 -17.98
CA PHE A 53 -0.34 0.15 -18.49
C PHE A 53 1.09 0.11 -17.93
N GLU A 54 1.70 1.28 -17.72
CA GLU A 54 3.09 1.43 -17.28
C GLU A 54 3.29 1.26 -15.78
N ILE A 55 2.20 1.26 -15.00
CA ILE A 55 2.28 1.07 -13.55
C ILE A 55 2.87 -0.31 -13.24
N ASN A 56 4.03 -0.30 -12.57
CA ASN A 56 4.60 -1.47 -11.94
C ASN A 56 3.88 -1.74 -10.61
N LYS A 57 2.94 -2.70 -10.64
CA LYS A 57 2.10 -3.05 -9.48
C LYS A 57 2.93 -3.46 -8.27
N LYS A 58 3.84 -4.42 -8.47
CA LYS A 58 4.68 -4.99 -7.42
C LYS A 58 5.49 -3.93 -6.70
N LYS A 59 6.07 -2.98 -7.44
CA LYS A 59 6.82 -1.88 -6.85
C LYS A 59 5.95 -1.01 -5.94
N VAL A 60 4.70 -0.72 -6.33
CA VAL A 60 3.75 0.05 -5.52
C VAL A 60 3.36 -0.73 -4.26
N GLU A 61 2.97 -1.98 -4.43
CA GLU A 61 2.57 -2.88 -3.34
C GLU A 61 3.68 -3.05 -2.30
N GLU A 62 4.92 -3.32 -2.74
CA GLU A 62 6.10 -3.43 -1.87
C GLU A 62 6.46 -2.11 -1.19
N THR A 63 6.25 -0.97 -1.86
CA THR A 63 6.50 0.33 -1.24
C THR A 63 5.52 0.56 -0.10
N ILE A 64 4.23 0.32 -0.32
CA ILE A 64 3.21 0.50 0.72
C ILE A 64 3.46 -0.44 1.91
N ALA A 65 3.68 -1.73 1.66
CA ALA A 65 3.92 -2.71 2.73
C ALA A 65 5.24 -2.47 3.51
N ARG A 66 6.23 -1.82 2.89
CA ARG A 66 7.49 -1.48 3.56
C ARG A 66 7.40 -0.21 4.40
N GLU A 67 6.74 0.83 3.90
CA GLU A 67 6.71 2.13 4.57
C GLU A 67 5.60 2.22 5.64
N LEU A 68 4.57 1.37 5.57
CA LEU A 68 3.46 1.35 6.51
C LEU A 68 3.52 0.09 7.38
N ASN A 69 4.02 0.20 8.61
CA ASN A 69 4.22 -0.93 9.52
C ASN A 69 2.93 -1.72 9.82
N TRP A 70 1.78 -1.07 9.80
CA TRP A 70 0.49 -1.74 10.01
C TRP A 70 -0.02 -2.45 8.75
N VAL A 71 0.60 -2.30 7.59
CA VAL A 71 0.23 -3.04 6.38
C VAL A 71 1.02 -4.33 6.30
N LYS A 72 0.31 -5.45 6.25
CA LYS A 72 0.91 -6.76 5.98
C LYS A 72 1.19 -6.92 4.51
N GLU A 73 0.15 -6.69 3.70
CA GLU A 73 0.18 -6.80 2.25
C GLU A 73 -0.67 -5.70 1.63
N ALA A 74 -0.30 -5.27 0.43
CA ALA A 74 -1.09 -4.37 -0.39
C ALA A 74 -1.32 -5.02 -1.75
N GLU A 75 -2.54 -4.90 -2.29
CA GLU A 75 -2.91 -5.42 -3.60
C GLU A 75 -3.35 -4.28 -4.52
N LEU A 76 -2.70 -4.13 -5.67
CA LEU A 76 -3.04 -3.12 -6.67
C LEU A 76 -3.82 -3.73 -7.85
N ARG A 77 -5.05 -3.25 -8.02
CA ARG A 77 -5.92 -3.57 -9.15
C ARG A 77 -6.04 -2.38 -10.10
N LYS A 78 -5.77 -2.64 -11.38
CA LYS A 78 -5.97 -1.68 -12.47
C LYS A 78 -7.40 -1.82 -12.95
N ILE A 79 -8.19 -0.77 -12.83
CA ILE A 79 -9.56 -0.67 -13.32
C ILE A 79 -9.52 0.25 -14.54
N PHE A 80 -9.48 -0.37 -15.72
CA PHE A 80 -9.34 0.36 -16.97
C PHE A 80 -10.56 1.27 -17.23
N PRO A 81 -10.34 2.42 -17.89
CA PRO A 81 -9.06 2.87 -18.46
C PRO A 81 -8.17 3.68 -17.51
N ASP A 82 -8.67 4.23 -16.41
CA ASP A 82 -8.00 5.33 -15.68
C ASP A 82 -8.13 5.28 -14.14
N LYS A 83 -8.57 4.16 -13.57
CA LYS A 83 -8.72 3.99 -12.12
C LYS A 83 -7.78 2.92 -11.57
N VAL A 84 -7.25 3.15 -10.39
CA VAL A 84 -6.52 2.15 -9.60
C VAL A 84 -7.22 1.95 -8.27
N ILE A 85 -7.35 0.69 -7.85
CA ILE A 85 -7.79 0.32 -6.50
C ILE A 85 -6.58 -0.28 -5.79
N ILE A 86 -6.34 0.17 -4.55
CA ILE A 86 -5.33 -0.39 -3.67
C ILE A 86 -6.05 -0.92 -2.45
N LYS A 87 -6.01 -2.23 -2.26
CA LYS A 87 -6.59 -2.89 -1.10
C LYS A 87 -5.48 -3.20 -0.11
N LEU A 88 -5.66 -2.79 1.14
CA LEU A 88 -4.73 -3.10 2.22
C LEU A 88 -5.20 -4.33 3.00
N ASP A 89 -4.26 -5.18 3.38
CA ASP A 89 -4.41 -6.15 4.45
C ASP A 89 -3.63 -5.64 5.66
N GLU A 90 -4.34 -5.08 6.64
CA GLU A 90 -3.73 -4.51 7.83
C GLU A 90 -3.46 -5.58 8.90
N ARG A 91 -2.26 -5.51 9.49
CA ARG A 91 -1.83 -6.32 10.63
C ARG A 91 -2.71 -6.01 11.84
N LYS A 92 -2.89 -7.02 12.70
CA LYS A 92 -3.60 -6.89 13.96
C LYS A 92 -2.62 -6.99 15.12
N PRO A 93 -2.69 -6.07 16.10
CA PRO A 93 -1.93 -6.20 17.34
C PRO A 93 -2.22 -7.55 18.00
N TYR A 94 -1.16 -8.27 18.35
CA TYR A 94 -1.24 -9.59 18.96
C TYR A 94 -0.71 -9.60 20.39
N LEU A 95 0.37 -8.85 20.64
CA LEU A 95 0.95 -8.70 21.97
C LEU A 95 1.58 -7.32 22.16
N LYS A 96 1.81 -6.97 23.43
CA LYS A 96 2.54 -5.79 23.86
C LYS A 96 3.87 -6.23 24.42
N ILE A 97 4.96 -5.54 24.07
CA ILE A 97 6.26 -5.75 24.72
C ILE A 97 6.72 -4.50 25.45
N VAL A 98 7.46 -4.70 26.54
CA VAL A 98 8.21 -3.65 27.23
C VAL A 98 9.69 -3.80 26.92
N TYR A 99 10.26 -2.79 26.28
CA TYR A 99 11.69 -2.73 25.97
C TYR A 99 12.25 -1.34 26.25
N LYS A 100 13.28 -1.25 27.10
CA LYS A 100 13.91 0.03 27.52
C LYS A 100 12.86 1.06 27.98
N ASP A 101 11.96 0.63 28.86
CA ASP A 101 10.85 1.42 29.43
C ASP A 101 9.86 2.00 28.40
N LYS A 102 9.83 1.45 27.17
CA LYS A 102 8.87 1.80 26.11
C LYS A 102 7.99 0.61 25.80
N TYR A 103 6.74 0.90 25.42
CA TYR A 103 5.76 -0.11 25.03
C TYR A 103 5.65 -0.17 23.51
N PHE A 104 5.59 -1.38 22.98
CA PHE A 104 5.43 -1.61 21.55
C PHE A 104 4.32 -2.61 21.29
N LEU A 105 3.53 -2.34 20.25
CA LEU A 105 2.58 -3.29 19.69
C LEU A 105 3.29 -4.18 18.69
N ILE A 106 3.08 -5.48 18.79
CA ILE A 106 3.64 -6.48 17.89
C ILE A 106 2.51 -7.38 17.39
N ASP A 107 2.56 -7.74 16.11
CA ASP A 107 1.62 -8.67 15.51
C ASP A 107 2.01 -10.15 15.73
N SER A 108 1.24 -11.08 15.17
CA SER A 108 1.51 -12.52 15.30
C SER A 108 2.76 -12.99 14.55
N GLU A 109 3.32 -12.16 13.66
CA GLU A 109 4.52 -12.48 12.86
C GLU A 109 5.79 -11.86 13.47
N GLY A 110 5.67 -11.15 14.59
CA GLY A 110 6.80 -10.52 15.26
C GLY A 110 7.16 -9.14 14.70
N VAL A 111 6.30 -8.54 13.87
CA VAL A 111 6.51 -7.19 13.31
C VAL A 111 6.06 -6.14 14.34
N VAL A 112 6.92 -5.15 14.58
CA VAL A 112 6.59 -3.99 15.42
C VAL A 112 5.67 -3.05 14.65
N LEU A 113 4.47 -2.84 15.15
CA LEU A 113 3.44 -2.00 14.53
C LEU A 113 3.62 -0.54 14.94
N ASP A 114 3.67 -0.29 16.24
CA ASP A 114 3.79 1.06 16.79
C ASP A 114 4.44 1.09 18.18
N LYS A 115 4.96 2.26 18.55
CA LYS A 115 5.31 2.61 19.93
C LYS A 115 4.10 3.28 20.57
N ILE A 116 3.64 2.74 21.69
CA ILE A 116 2.53 3.31 22.45
C ILE A 116 3.01 3.88 23.79
N GLU A 117 2.26 4.82 24.34
CA GLU A 117 2.50 5.32 25.69
C GLU A 117 1.80 4.45 26.73
N LYS A 118 2.07 4.70 28.00
CA LYS A 118 1.53 3.87 29.09
C LYS A 118 0.01 4.02 29.20
N GLU A 119 -0.50 5.19 28.85
CA GLU A 119 -1.92 5.54 28.89
C GLU A 119 -2.73 4.74 27.86
N ASP A 120 -2.13 4.38 26.73
CA ASP A 120 -2.78 3.62 25.65
C ASP A 120 -2.91 2.12 25.97
N LEU A 121 -2.24 1.63 27.02
CA LEU A 121 -2.25 0.20 27.38
C LEU A 121 -3.64 -0.33 27.69
N ASP A 122 -4.54 0.54 28.15
CA ASP A 122 -5.92 0.20 28.49
C ASP A 122 -6.76 -0.09 27.24
N GLU A 123 -6.46 0.54 26.09
CA GLU A 123 -7.08 0.23 24.79
C GLU A 123 -6.77 -1.21 24.38
N TYR A 124 -5.58 -1.68 24.72
CA TYR A 124 -5.07 -3.00 24.36
C TYR A 124 -5.02 -3.97 25.54
N LYS A 125 -5.83 -3.76 26.59
CA LYS A 125 -5.77 -4.52 27.85
C LYS A 125 -5.86 -6.04 27.68
N ASP A 126 -6.59 -6.50 26.67
CA ASP A 126 -6.81 -7.93 26.39
C ASP A 126 -5.59 -8.60 25.73
N LEU A 127 -4.61 -7.81 25.27
CA LEU A 127 -3.35 -8.33 24.73
C LEU A 127 -2.36 -8.68 25.84
N ILE A 128 -1.65 -9.78 25.63
CA ILE A 128 -0.57 -10.24 26.53
C ILE A 128 0.52 -9.17 26.59
N LEU A 129 0.98 -8.84 27.81
CA LEU A 129 2.13 -7.96 28.05
C LEU A 129 3.36 -8.80 28.38
N VAL A 130 4.35 -8.78 27.50
CA VAL A 130 5.66 -9.42 27.72
C VAL A 130 6.63 -8.40 28.30
N ARG A 131 7.24 -8.73 29.45
CA ARG A 131 8.26 -7.92 30.14
C ARG A 131 9.62 -8.62 30.10
N ASN A 132 10.69 -7.86 30.33
CA ASN A 132 12.07 -8.36 30.39
C ASN A 132 12.52 -9.04 29.10
N VAL A 133 12.28 -8.40 27.95
CA VAL A 133 12.83 -8.86 26.66
C VAL A 133 14.36 -8.87 26.76
N VAL A 134 14.95 -10.05 26.67
CA VAL A 134 16.39 -10.29 26.85
C VAL A 134 17.14 -9.87 25.58
N ASN A 135 18.29 -9.20 25.74
CA ASN A 135 19.23 -8.91 24.64
C ASN A 135 20.02 -10.17 24.26
#